data_AF-A0A1Q7N1H9-F1
#
_entry.id   AF-A0A1Q7N1H9-F1
#
_cell.length_a   1.000
_cell.length_b   1.000
_cell.length_c   1.000
_cell.angle_alpha   90.00
_cell.angle_beta   90.00
_cell.angle_gamma   90.00
#
_symmetry.space_group_name_H-M   'P 1'
#
loop_
_entity.id
_entity.type
_entity.pdbx_description
1 polymer ?
#
loop_
_entity_poly.entity_id
_entity_poly.type
_entity_poly.pdbx_seq_one_letter_code
_entity_poly.pdbx_strand_id
1 'polypeptide(L)'
;MSSQILVAVGSAMLLLATGCERPTTAGPAPSAQFDFMNGPSDLPNVFRGDSVLLFVWADVSTNYVIVVNAPTGGVHALRRCGGALTPEPQPVQTVGEMQDVLRQLRLLRDVNIHIYSPVPSPFRNFMDLCQLSPFARGTGNLTSTDNDRHVTGSGANAFGFRAQGIVDLVSGGSARVLAESERLIAPDGTVTEMSKYCPSVRRMSPNAVRRRAR
;
A
#
# COMPACT_ATOMS: atom_id res chain seq x y z
N MET A 1 -84.48 -24.59 -4.63
CA MET A 1 -84.56 -26.04 -4.31
C MET A 1 -83.30 -26.71 -4.86
N SER A 2 -82.61 -27.41 -3.96
CA SER A 2 -81.43 -28.30 -4.04
C SER A 2 -80.60 -28.44 -5.32
N SER A 3 -79.28 -28.26 -5.21
CA SER A 3 -78.34 -29.37 -4.98
C SER A 3 -76.91 -28.89 -4.73
N GLN A 4 -76.28 -29.45 -3.69
CA GLN A 4 -74.86 -29.35 -3.41
C GLN A 4 -74.11 -30.44 -4.18
N ILE A 5 -72.92 -30.15 -4.71
CA ILE A 5 -71.87 -31.14 -4.94
C ILE A 5 -70.56 -30.56 -4.40
N LEU A 6 -70.01 -31.25 -3.39
CA LEU A 6 -68.64 -31.13 -2.91
C LEU A 6 -67.66 -31.55 -4.02
N VAL A 7 -66.61 -30.77 -4.23
CA VAL A 7 -65.31 -31.30 -4.67
C VAL A 7 -64.24 -30.67 -3.79
N ALA A 8 -63.64 -31.50 -2.95
CA ALA A 8 -62.41 -31.20 -2.22
C ALA A 8 -61.22 -31.59 -3.10
N VAL A 9 -60.32 -30.65 -3.42
CA VAL A 9 -58.95 -30.97 -3.85
C VAL A 9 -58.01 -29.83 -3.47
N GLY A 10 -56.96 -30.17 -2.72
CA GLY A 10 -55.63 -29.63 -2.97
C GLY A 10 -55.16 -28.46 -2.13
N SER A 11 -54.73 -28.75 -0.90
CA SER A 11 -53.70 -27.95 -0.23
C SER A 11 -52.41 -27.96 -1.05
N ALA A 12 -51.88 -26.78 -1.36
CA ALA A 12 -50.46 -26.60 -1.66
C ALA A 12 -50.00 -25.28 -1.03
N MET A 13 -49.46 -25.38 0.19
CA MET A 13 -48.63 -24.35 0.78
C MET A 13 -47.44 -24.11 -0.15
N LEU A 14 -47.40 -22.96 -0.82
CA LEU A 14 -46.16 -22.45 -1.39
C LEU A 14 -45.33 -21.88 -0.24
N LEU A 15 -44.43 -22.70 0.30
CA LEU A 15 -43.38 -22.27 1.20
C LEU A 15 -42.45 -21.31 0.44
N LEU A 16 -42.50 -20.03 0.78
CA LEU A 16 -41.48 -19.05 0.45
C LEU A 16 -40.18 -19.49 1.14
N ALA A 17 -39.32 -20.17 0.39
CA ALA A 17 -37.95 -20.42 0.81
C ALA A 17 -37.18 -19.10 0.76
N THR A 18 -37.24 -18.31 1.83
CA THR A 18 -36.27 -17.25 2.11
C THR A 18 -34.93 -17.93 2.38
N GLY A 19 -34.17 -18.19 1.31
CA GLY A 19 -32.78 -18.60 1.41
C GLY A 19 -31.97 -17.44 1.99
N CYS A 20 -31.75 -17.48 3.31
CA CYS A 20 -30.73 -16.64 3.96
C CYS A 20 -29.39 -16.97 3.31
N GLU A 21 -28.90 -16.04 2.50
CA GLU A 21 -27.53 -16.04 1.99
C GLU A 21 -26.61 -16.09 3.21
N ARG A 22 -25.95 -17.24 3.41
CA ARG A 22 -25.03 -17.41 4.53
C ARG A 22 -23.94 -16.36 4.40
N PRO A 23 -23.57 -15.66 5.48
CA PRO A 23 -22.39 -14.81 5.45
C PRO A 23 -21.22 -15.69 5.04
N THR A 24 -20.54 -15.31 3.96
CA THR A 24 -19.31 -15.97 3.52
C THR A 24 -18.38 -15.93 4.72
N THR A 25 -18.18 -17.07 5.36
CA THR A 25 -17.24 -17.19 6.46
C THR A 25 -15.90 -16.76 5.88
N ALA A 26 -15.43 -15.57 6.28
CA ALA A 26 -14.09 -15.14 5.94
C ALA A 26 -13.18 -16.28 6.41
N GLY A 27 -12.48 -16.91 5.46
CA GLY A 27 -11.48 -17.90 5.81
C GLY A 27 -10.52 -17.29 6.84
N PRO A 28 -9.94 -18.11 7.74
CA PRO A 28 -8.93 -17.60 8.66
C PRO A 28 -7.90 -16.80 7.85
N ALA A 29 -7.70 -15.54 8.24
CA ALA A 29 -6.61 -14.76 7.68
C ALA A 29 -5.34 -15.61 7.83
N PRO A 30 -4.48 -15.71 6.79
CA PRO A 30 -3.20 -16.37 6.95
C PRO A 30 -2.54 -15.83 8.21
N SER A 31 -2.26 -16.71 9.17
CA SER A 31 -1.49 -16.32 10.34
C SER A 31 -0.17 -15.77 9.80
N ALA A 32 0.25 -14.61 10.30
CA ALA A 32 1.59 -14.12 10.03
C ALA A 32 2.56 -15.23 10.43
N GLN A 33 3.22 -15.85 9.45
CA GLN A 33 4.27 -16.81 9.73
C GLN A 33 5.50 -16.00 10.13
N PHE A 34 5.90 -16.16 11.39
CA PHE A 34 7.13 -15.57 11.90
C PHE A 34 8.22 -16.63 11.85
N ASP A 35 9.15 -16.48 10.91
CA ASP A 35 10.37 -17.29 10.85
C ASP A 35 11.46 -16.63 11.69
N PHE A 36 11.71 -17.20 12.87
CA PHE A 36 12.78 -16.80 13.77
C PHE A 36 14.06 -17.57 13.42
N MET A 37 14.89 -17.03 12.54
CA MET A 37 16.10 -17.72 12.07
C MET A 37 17.16 -17.99 13.16
N ASN A 38 17.15 -17.24 14.27
CA ASN A 38 18.06 -17.49 15.39
C ASN A 38 17.41 -18.39 16.48
N GLY A 39 16.13 -18.74 16.36
CA GLY A 39 15.35 -19.32 17.46
C GLY A 39 14.74 -18.25 18.39
N PRO A 40 13.73 -18.60 19.19
CA PRO A 40 12.98 -17.63 20.01
C PRO A 40 13.81 -17.01 21.15
N SER A 41 14.94 -17.64 21.51
CA SER A 41 15.83 -17.23 22.61
C SER A 41 17.03 -16.40 22.18
N ASP A 42 17.35 -16.34 20.89
CA ASP A 42 18.61 -15.76 20.43
C ASP A 42 18.36 -14.35 19.88
N LEU A 43 19.04 -13.38 20.49
CA LEU A 43 18.93 -11.96 20.17
C LEU A 43 19.95 -11.52 19.10
N PRO A 44 19.60 -10.55 18.24
CA PRO A 44 18.27 -9.94 18.13
C PRO A 44 17.26 -10.88 17.46
N ASN A 45 15.98 -10.77 17.84
CA ASN A 45 14.93 -11.49 17.13
C ASN A 45 14.80 -10.90 15.72
N VAL A 46 14.84 -11.76 14.70
CA VAL A 46 14.63 -11.37 13.31
C VAL A 46 13.31 -11.97 12.85
N PHE A 47 12.39 -11.10 12.45
CA PHE A 47 11.10 -11.47 11.87
C PHE A 47 11.11 -11.15 10.38
N ARG A 48 10.76 -12.14 9.56
CA ARG A 48 10.54 -11.99 8.12
C ARG A 48 9.15 -12.46 7.76
N GLY A 49 8.51 -11.76 6.84
CA GLY A 49 7.21 -12.15 6.30
C GLY A 49 6.74 -11.16 5.25
N ASP A 50 5.48 -11.31 4.83
CA ASP A 50 4.87 -10.40 3.86
C ASP A 50 3.91 -9.43 4.56
N SER A 51 3.98 -8.15 4.20
CA SER A 51 3.12 -7.09 4.72
C SER A 51 2.55 -6.28 3.57
N VAL A 52 1.27 -5.94 3.66
CA VAL A 52 0.61 -5.04 2.72
C VAL A 52 1.00 -3.61 3.08
N LEU A 53 1.78 -2.95 2.21
CA LEU A 53 2.13 -1.53 2.34
C LEU A 53 1.64 -0.76 1.11
N LEU A 54 0.80 0.26 1.33
CA LEU A 54 0.59 1.33 0.35
C LEU A 54 1.40 2.53 0.82
N PHE A 55 2.47 2.88 0.11
CA PHE A 55 3.29 4.02 0.47
C PHE A 55 2.82 5.25 -0.30
N VAL A 56 2.54 6.34 0.41
CA VAL A 56 2.06 7.60 -0.18
C VAL A 56 2.83 8.77 0.40
N TRP A 57 3.36 9.62 -0.47
CA TRP A 57 4.11 10.80 -0.08
C TRP A 57 3.80 11.98 -0.97
N ALA A 58 3.35 13.08 -0.37
CA ALA A 58 3.10 14.33 -1.06
C ALA A 58 4.28 15.28 -0.89
N ASP A 59 4.73 15.83 -2.01
CA ASP A 59 5.68 16.93 -2.05
C ASP A 59 4.99 18.17 -2.62
N VAL A 60 4.54 19.03 -1.70
CA VAL A 60 3.89 20.30 -2.04
C VAL A 60 4.81 21.28 -2.77
N SER A 61 6.14 21.17 -2.61
CA SER A 61 7.10 22.08 -3.24
C SER A 61 7.23 21.83 -4.75
N THR A 62 7.15 20.56 -5.17
CA THR A 62 7.13 20.16 -6.58
C THR A 62 5.73 19.84 -7.09
N ASN A 63 4.71 19.96 -6.23
CA ASN A 63 3.31 19.69 -6.53
C ASN A 63 3.05 18.26 -7.06
N TYR A 64 3.79 17.28 -6.53
CA TYR A 64 3.64 15.87 -6.88
C TYR A 64 3.29 15.01 -5.67
N VAL A 65 2.47 13.98 -5.87
CA VAL A 65 2.28 12.89 -4.91
C VAL A 65 2.80 11.61 -5.54
N ILE A 66 3.72 10.93 -4.87
CA ILE A 66 4.14 9.57 -5.23
C ILE A 66 3.33 8.56 -4.43
N VAL A 67 2.83 7.55 -5.14
CA VAL A 67 2.17 6.38 -4.56
C VAL A 67 2.91 5.14 -5.05
N VAL A 68 3.32 4.30 -4.13
CA VAL A 68 4.02 3.04 -4.42
C VAL A 68 3.18 1.86 -3.93
N ASN A 69 3.17 0.79 -4.73
CA ASN A 69 2.44 -0.45 -4.49
C ASN A 69 0.91 -0.28 -4.54
N ALA A 70 0.40 0.72 -5.25
CA ALA A 70 -1.01 0.71 -5.65
C ALA A 70 -1.25 -0.36 -6.73
N PRO A 71 -2.50 -0.82 -6.92
CA PRO A 71 -2.84 -1.67 -8.07
C PRO A 71 -2.50 -0.97 -9.39
N THR A 72 -2.36 -1.73 -10.48
CA THR A 72 -1.92 -1.20 -11.79
C THR A 72 -2.79 -0.05 -12.33
N GLY A 73 -4.08 -0.01 -11.96
CA GLY A 73 -4.98 1.11 -12.29
C GLY A 73 -4.67 2.40 -11.53
N GLY A 74 -3.95 2.33 -10.41
CA GLY A 74 -3.73 3.42 -9.47
C GLY A 74 -4.63 3.31 -8.23
N VAL A 75 -4.67 4.39 -7.45
CA VAL A 75 -5.38 4.47 -6.16
C VAL A 75 -6.88 4.20 -6.28
N HIS A 76 -7.55 4.66 -7.35
CA HIS A 76 -8.99 4.44 -7.55
C HIS A 76 -9.38 2.95 -7.59
N ALA A 77 -8.46 2.06 -7.97
CA ALA A 77 -8.71 0.63 -8.04
C ALA A 77 -8.74 -0.04 -6.66
N LEU A 78 -8.29 0.66 -5.61
CA LEU A 78 -8.32 0.16 -4.24
C LEU A 78 -9.75 0.02 -3.72
N ARG A 79 -10.00 -1.02 -2.91
CA ARG A 79 -11.29 -1.24 -2.24
C ARG A 79 -11.76 -0.03 -1.42
N ARG A 80 -10.85 0.65 -0.74
CA ARG A 80 -11.17 1.86 0.04
C ARG A 80 -11.61 3.04 -0.84
N CYS A 81 -11.30 3.02 -2.13
CA CYS A 81 -11.74 4.00 -3.11
C CYS A 81 -12.99 3.56 -3.90
N GLY A 82 -13.63 2.44 -3.53
CA GLY A 82 -14.75 1.86 -4.27
C GLY A 82 -14.35 0.87 -5.37
N GLY A 83 -13.05 0.61 -5.54
CA GLY A 83 -12.55 -0.45 -6.42
C GLY A 83 -12.65 -1.85 -5.82
N ALA A 84 -12.01 -2.84 -6.46
CA ALA A 84 -12.05 -4.23 -6.03
C ALA A 84 -10.72 -4.74 -5.44
N LEU A 85 -9.62 -4.02 -5.66
CA LEU A 85 -8.27 -4.51 -5.44
C LEU A 85 -7.69 -4.06 -4.09
N THR A 86 -6.71 -4.80 -3.61
CA THR A 86 -5.86 -4.43 -2.48
C THR A 86 -4.41 -4.30 -2.95
N PRO A 87 -3.55 -3.57 -2.24
CA PRO A 87 -2.11 -3.60 -2.51
C PRO A 87 -1.60 -5.03 -2.37
N GLU A 88 -0.57 -5.38 -3.14
CA GLU A 88 0.07 -6.69 -3.03
C GLU A 88 0.88 -6.77 -1.73
N PRO A 89 0.88 -7.92 -1.03
CA PRO A 89 1.81 -8.18 0.07
C PRO A 89 3.26 -8.10 -0.41
N GLN A 90 4.14 -7.55 0.43
CA GLN A 90 5.54 -7.34 0.09
C GLN A 90 6.47 -7.75 1.24
N PRO A 91 7.70 -8.19 0.95
CA PRO A 91 8.63 -8.62 1.99
C PRO A 91 8.93 -7.50 3.00
N VAL A 92 8.81 -7.83 4.28
CA VAL A 92 9.23 -7.01 5.41
C VAL A 92 10.20 -7.79 6.29
N GLN A 93 11.21 -7.09 6.81
CA GLN A 93 12.08 -7.60 7.85
C GLN A 93 12.06 -6.66 9.05
N THR A 94 11.78 -7.19 10.23
CA THR A 94 11.88 -6.46 11.50
C THR A 94 12.94 -7.13 12.35
N VAL A 95 13.82 -6.33 12.95
CA VAL A 95 14.91 -6.80 13.81
C VAL A 95 14.85 -6.02 15.10
N GLY A 96 14.84 -6.71 16.23
CA GLY A 96 14.88 -6.08 17.55
C GLY A 96 14.69 -7.11 18.65
N GLU A 97 14.71 -6.66 19.88
CA GLU A 97 14.33 -7.49 21.02
C GLU A 97 12.83 -7.28 21.27
N MET A 98 12.08 -8.31 21.64
CA MET A 98 10.63 -8.17 21.89
C MET A 98 10.27 -7.15 23.00
N GLN A 99 11.22 -6.81 23.87
CA GLN A 99 11.06 -5.88 24.99
C GLN A 99 11.79 -4.54 24.77
N ASP A 100 12.44 -4.37 23.61
CA ASP A 100 13.22 -3.17 23.28
C ASP A 100 12.80 -2.64 21.89
N VAL A 101 13.56 -1.67 21.38
CA VAL A 101 13.31 -0.99 20.12
C VAL A 101 13.29 -1.95 18.93
N LEU A 102 12.17 -1.95 18.19
CA LEU A 102 12.04 -2.67 16.92
C LEU A 102 12.49 -1.81 15.75
N ARG A 103 13.50 -2.29 15.02
CA ARG A 103 13.98 -1.71 13.77
C ARG A 103 13.30 -2.41 12.60
N GLN A 104 12.80 -1.66 11.65
CA GLN A 104 12.09 -2.17 10.49
C GLN A 104 12.82 -1.80 9.19
N LEU A 105 12.98 -2.78 8.32
CA LEU A 105 13.39 -2.61 6.93
C LEU A 105 12.31 -3.18 6.02
N ARG A 106 11.84 -2.37 5.07
CA ARG A 106 10.94 -2.80 4.00
C ARG A 106 11.64 -2.66 2.66
N LEU A 107 11.60 -3.73 1.87
CA LEU A 107 12.17 -3.76 0.53
C LEU A 107 11.09 -4.22 -0.44
N LEU A 108 10.59 -3.28 -1.21
CA LEU A 108 9.63 -3.54 -2.27
C LEU A 108 10.37 -3.49 -3.60
N ARG A 109 10.24 -4.56 -4.38
CA ARG A 109 10.89 -4.70 -5.69
C ARG A 109 9.85 -4.83 -6.78
N ASP A 110 10.13 -4.21 -7.92
CA ASP A 110 9.30 -4.28 -9.12
C ASP A 110 7.81 -3.92 -8.87
N VAL A 111 7.58 -2.99 -7.94
CA VAL A 111 6.25 -2.52 -7.54
C VAL A 111 5.79 -1.35 -8.40
N ASN A 112 4.47 -1.22 -8.54
CA ASN A 112 3.87 -0.09 -9.24
C ASN A 112 4.22 1.24 -8.58
N ILE A 113 4.62 2.21 -9.38
CA ILE A 113 4.83 3.61 -8.99
C ILE A 113 3.84 4.46 -9.78
N HIS A 114 3.04 5.24 -9.07
CA HIS A 114 2.12 6.21 -9.63
C HIS A 114 2.50 7.61 -9.14
N ILE A 115 2.52 8.57 -10.05
CA ILE A 115 2.72 9.99 -9.74
C ILE A 115 1.40 10.70 -10.00
N TYR A 116 0.92 11.46 -9.02
CA TYR A 116 -0.24 12.33 -9.13
C TYR A 116 0.22 13.79 -9.14
N SER A 117 -0.49 14.60 -9.92
CA SER A 117 -0.25 16.04 -10.06
C SER A 117 -1.57 16.70 -10.47
N PRO A 118 -1.93 17.87 -9.90
CA PRO A 118 -1.30 18.51 -8.74
C PRO A 118 -1.54 17.72 -7.43
N VAL A 119 -0.86 18.11 -6.35
CA VAL A 119 -1.21 17.69 -4.99
C VAL A 119 -2.58 18.29 -4.64
N PRO A 120 -3.58 17.50 -4.22
CA PRO A 120 -4.86 18.03 -3.75
C PRO A 120 -4.69 19.00 -2.59
N SER A 121 -5.54 20.01 -2.48
CA SER A 121 -5.55 20.91 -1.33
C SER A 121 -6.93 20.94 -0.68
N PRO A 122 -7.06 20.52 0.60
CA PRO A 122 -6.01 19.95 1.45
C PRO A 122 -5.65 18.51 1.04
N PHE A 123 -4.37 18.12 1.18
CA PHE A 123 -3.95 16.72 1.09
C PHE A 123 -3.86 16.14 2.50
N ARG A 124 -4.73 15.18 2.82
CA ARG A 124 -4.82 14.53 4.12
C ARG A 124 -4.27 13.11 4.07
N ASN A 125 -4.59 12.36 3.03
CA ASN A 125 -4.11 10.99 2.84
C ASN A 125 -4.40 10.49 1.41
N PHE A 126 -4.14 9.21 1.17
CA PHE A 126 -4.35 8.59 -0.15
C PHE A 126 -5.80 8.64 -0.65
N MET A 127 -6.80 8.77 0.24
CA MET A 127 -8.21 8.84 -0.15
C MET A 127 -8.51 10.07 -1.01
N ASP A 128 -7.74 11.14 -0.86
CA ASP A 128 -7.85 12.36 -1.67
C ASP A 128 -7.46 12.11 -3.14
N LEU A 129 -6.87 10.95 -3.44
CA LEU A 129 -6.49 10.52 -4.79
C LEU A 129 -7.49 9.53 -5.41
N CYS A 130 -8.53 9.10 -4.68
CA CYS A 130 -9.45 8.06 -5.13
C CYS A 130 -10.18 8.39 -6.44
N GLN A 131 -10.43 9.67 -6.71
CA GLN A 131 -11.13 10.13 -7.92
C GLN A 131 -10.17 10.71 -8.97
N LEU A 132 -8.85 10.57 -8.75
CA LEU A 132 -7.83 11.12 -9.62
C LEU A 132 -7.18 10.04 -10.47
N SER A 133 -6.76 10.44 -11.67
CA SER A 133 -5.91 9.63 -12.52
C SER A 133 -4.44 10.02 -12.32
N PRO A 134 -3.51 9.04 -12.34
CA PRO A 134 -2.10 9.35 -12.21
C PRO A 134 -1.58 10.12 -13.44
N PHE A 135 -0.75 11.14 -13.19
CA PHE A 135 0.02 11.88 -14.19
C PHE A 135 1.12 11.03 -14.85
N ALA A 136 1.67 10.07 -14.10
CA ALA A 136 2.61 9.10 -14.63
C ALA A 136 2.48 7.75 -13.93
N ARG A 137 2.80 6.66 -14.62
CA ARG A 137 2.73 5.29 -14.08
C ARG A 137 3.90 4.45 -14.56
N GLY A 138 4.37 3.54 -13.74
CA GLY A 138 5.39 2.57 -14.12
C GLY A 138 5.77 1.71 -12.94
N THR A 139 7.01 1.24 -12.91
CA THR A 139 7.49 0.33 -11.87
C THR A 139 8.84 0.76 -11.31
N GLY A 140 9.13 0.27 -10.11
CA GLY A 140 10.42 0.52 -9.47
C GLY A 140 10.53 -0.16 -8.12
N ASN A 141 11.41 0.38 -7.29
CA ASN A 141 11.74 -0.17 -5.99
C ASN A 141 11.50 0.88 -4.90
N LEU A 142 11.11 0.41 -3.72
CA LEU A 142 11.03 1.22 -2.50
C LEU A 142 11.84 0.53 -1.40
N THR A 143 12.75 1.28 -0.81
CA THR A 143 13.34 0.94 0.49
C THR A 143 12.74 1.86 1.53
N SER A 144 12.33 1.32 2.68
CA SER A 144 11.92 2.13 3.83
C SER A 144 12.50 1.56 5.11
N THR A 145 12.99 2.46 5.96
CA THR A 145 13.65 2.14 7.22
C THR A 145 12.99 2.90 8.36
N ASP A 146 12.97 2.28 9.53
CA ASP A 146 12.49 2.87 10.78
C ASP A 146 13.31 2.25 11.91
N ASN A 147 14.01 3.04 12.71
CA ASN A 147 14.84 2.51 13.78
C ASN A 147 14.07 2.33 15.10
N ASP A 148 12.82 2.81 15.21
CA ASP A 148 11.96 2.67 16.39
C ASP A 148 10.48 2.62 15.97
N ARG A 149 10.12 1.48 15.37
CA ARG A 149 8.85 1.29 14.65
C ARG A 149 7.60 1.56 15.50
N HIS A 150 7.69 1.32 16.80
CA HIS A 150 6.58 1.48 17.74
C HIS A 150 6.70 2.72 18.63
N VAL A 151 7.77 3.52 18.48
CA VAL A 151 8.06 4.66 19.35
C VAL A 151 8.06 4.20 20.82
N THR A 152 8.65 3.02 21.06
CA THR A 152 8.57 2.31 22.35
C THR A 152 9.73 2.65 23.27
N GLY A 153 10.76 3.34 22.76
CA GLY A 153 11.89 3.82 23.57
C GLY A 153 11.70 5.26 24.09
N SER A 154 12.58 5.68 25.01
CA SER A 154 12.74 7.08 25.42
C SER A 154 13.62 7.90 24.45
N GLY A 155 13.97 7.31 23.31
CA GLY A 155 14.99 7.79 22.37
C GLY A 155 14.43 8.47 21.13
N ALA A 156 15.34 8.81 20.20
CA ALA A 156 14.99 9.42 18.93
C ALA A 156 14.63 8.36 17.87
N ASN A 157 13.54 8.57 17.12
CA ASN A 157 13.17 7.73 15.98
C ASN A 157 13.66 8.36 14.67
N ALA A 158 14.63 7.72 14.02
CA ALA A 158 15.02 7.99 12.65
C ALA A 158 14.33 7.02 11.68
N PHE A 159 13.60 7.57 10.73
CA PHE A 159 12.88 6.81 9.70
C PHE A 159 13.00 7.50 8.34
N GLY A 160 12.84 6.71 7.29
CA GLY A 160 12.99 7.24 5.95
C GLY A 160 12.55 6.28 4.86
N PHE A 161 12.64 6.78 3.64
CA PHE A 161 12.37 5.98 2.46
C PHE A 161 13.16 6.49 1.26
N ARG A 162 13.34 5.59 0.30
CA ARG A 162 13.85 5.88 -1.03
C ARG A 162 13.04 5.08 -2.04
N ALA A 163 12.30 5.78 -2.90
CA ALA A 163 11.58 5.23 -4.03
C ALA A 163 12.28 5.64 -5.33
N GLN A 164 12.55 4.67 -6.21
CA GLN A 164 13.17 4.93 -7.50
C GLN A 164 12.66 4.00 -8.59
N GLY A 165 12.47 4.51 -9.80
CA GLY A 165 11.92 3.71 -10.90
C GLY A 165 11.81 4.46 -12.21
N ILE A 166 11.13 3.83 -13.16
CA ILE A 166 10.81 4.42 -14.46
C ILE A 166 9.29 4.51 -14.58
N VAL A 167 8.80 5.65 -15.05
CA VAL A 167 7.38 5.90 -15.28
C VAL A 167 7.15 6.45 -16.68
N ASP A 168 6.03 6.07 -17.27
CA ASP A 168 5.51 6.65 -18.49
C ASP A 168 4.57 7.80 -18.16
N LEU A 169 4.75 8.92 -18.86
CA LEU A 169 3.96 10.13 -18.69
C LEU A 169 2.67 10.02 -19.50
N VAL A 170 1.56 10.54 -18.96
CA VAL A 170 0.30 10.63 -19.74
C VAL A 170 0.43 11.52 -20.99
N SER A 171 1.37 12.47 -20.98
CA SER A 171 1.73 13.31 -22.13
C SER A 171 2.62 12.61 -23.16
N GLY A 172 2.94 11.33 -22.95
CA GLY A 172 3.87 10.56 -23.75
C GLY A 172 5.33 10.66 -23.27
N GLY A 173 6.10 9.62 -23.61
CA GLY A 173 7.50 9.44 -23.19
C GLY A 173 7.63 8.90 -21.76
N SER A 174 8.88 8.68 -21.35
CA SER A 174 9.21 8.10 -20.05
C SER A 174 10.12 9.02 -19.24
N ALA A 175 10.06 8.87 -17.93
CA ALA A 175 10.85 9.62 -16.97
C ALA A 175 11.45 8.71 -15.90
N ARG A 176 12.60 9.11 -15.36
CA ARG A 176 13.12 8.55 -14.11
C ARG A 176 12.43 9.23 -12.95
N VAL A 177 12.04 8.44 -11.96
CA VAL A 177 11.55 8.89 -10.66
C VAL A 177 12.61 8.57 -9.61
N LEU A 178 12.92 9.55 -8.78
CA LEU A 178 13.63 9.40 -7.52
C LEU A 178 12.92 10.27 -6.49
N ALA A 179 12.48 9.67 -5.40
CA ALA A 179 11.92 10.35 -4.24
C ALA A 179 12.54 9.77 -2.97
N GLU A 180 13.03 10.62 -2.09
CA GLU A 180 13.73 10.20 -0.86
C GLU A 180 13.43 11.20 0.25
N SER A 181 13.24 10.69 1.46
CA SER A 181 13.13 11.52 2.66
C SER A 181 13.63 10.74 3.85
N GLU A 182 14.35 11.45 4.72
CA GLU A 182 14.75 10.99 6.04
C GLU A 182 14.26 11.99 7.08
N ARG A 183 13.70 11.46 8.16
CA ARG A 183 13.14 12.25 9.25
C ARG A 183 13.59 11.68 10.58
N LEU A 184 13.69 12.59 11.55
CA LEU A 184 13.99 12.30 12.94
C LEU A 184 12.85 12.82 13.81
N ILE A 185 12.30 11.98 14.66
CA ILE A 185 11.52 12.41 15.82
C ILE A 185 12.48 12.41 17.01
N ALA A 186 12.78 13.58 17.56
CA ALA A 186 13.59 13.70 18.77
C ALA A 186 12.80 13.23 20.01
N PRO A 187 13.47 12.97 21.15
CA PRO A 187 12.80 12.48 22.37
C PRO A 187 11.69 13.40 22.90
N ASP A 188 11.76 14.68 22.58
CA ASP A 188 10.75 15.70 22.93
C ASP A 188 9.54 15.72 21.96
N GLY A 189 9.52 14.83 20.98
CA GLY A 189 8.50 14.75 19.93
C GLY A 189 8.74 15.69 18.74
N THR A 190 9.81 16.49 18.75
CA THR A 190 10.12 17.41 17.65
C THR A 190 10.48 16.62 16.39
N VAL A 191 9.82 16.94 15.27
CA VAL A 191 10.08 16.31 13.96
C VAL A 191 11.04 17.17 13.14
N THR A 192 12.18 16.61 12.76
CA THR A 192 13.17 17.25 11.88
C THR A 192 13.28 16.47 10.57
N GLU A 193 13.24 17.17 9.44
CA GLU A 193 13.60 16.58 8.15
C GLU A 193 15.12 16.63 7.99
N MET A 194 15.76 15.46 7.89
CA MET A 194 17.21 15.33 7.82
C MET A 194 17.71 15.43 6.39
N SER A 195 17.00 14.82 5.44
CA SER A 195 17.27 14.91 4.02
C SER A 195 15.96 14.76 3.23
N LYS A 196 15.85 15.48 2.12
CA LYS A 196 14.72 15.38 1.18
C LYS A 196 15.23 15.52 -0.24
N TYR A 197 15.06 14.47 -1.04
CA TYR A 197 15.07 14.60 -2.49
C TYR A 197 13.65 14.53 -2.99
N CYS A 198 13.18 15.69 -3.45
CA CYS A 198 11.87 15.85 -4.06
C CYS A 198 11.67 14.86 -5.21
N PRO A 199 10.45 14.34 -5.43
CA PRO A 199 10.11 13.55 -6.60
C PRO A 199 10.51 14.32 -7.86
N SER A 200 11.63 13.92 -8.46
CA SER A 200 12.06 14.50 -9.73
C SER A 200 11.60 13.58 -10.84
N VAL A 201 10.71 14.08 -11.70
CA VAL A 201 10.28 13.41 -12.92
C VAL A 201 11.15 13.94 -14.05
N ARG A 202 12.31 13.33 -14.27
CA ARG A 202 13.22 13.75 -15.35
C ARG A 202 12.92 12.96 -16.60
N ARG A 203 12.40 13.62 -17.64
CA ARG A 203 12.23 13.03 -18.97
C ARG A 203 13.55 12.40 -19.43
N MET A 204 13.48 11.16 -19.89
CA MET A 204 14.64 10.52 -20.49
C MET A 204 14.86 11.07 -21.90
N SER A 205 16.12 11.30 -22.25
CA SER A 205 16.48 11.58 -23.65
C SER A 205 16.13 10.35 -24.52
N PRO A 206 15.55 10.53 -25.72
CA PRO A 206 15.20 9.44 -26.64
C PRO A 206 16.37 8.49 -26.94
N ASN A 207 17.61 8.97 -26.86
CA ASN A 207 18.82 8.18 -27.14
C ASN A 207 19.23 7.23 -26.00
N ALA A 208 18.68 7.38 -24.78
CA ALA A 208 19.00 6.52 -23.66
C ALA A 208 18.22 5.18 -23.66
N VAL A 209 17.05 5.15 -24.31
CA VAL A 209 16.17 3.97 -24.35
C VAL A 209 16.72 2.87 -25.27
N ARG A 210 17.42 3.24 -26.35
CA ARG A 210 17.95 2.28 -27.35
C ARG A 210 19.15 1.44 -26.88
N ARG A 211 19.79 1.78 -25.76
CA ARG A 211 20.99 1.06 -25.27
C ARG A 211 20.70 -0.12 -24.33
N ARG A 212 19.44 -0.37 -23.95
CA ARG A 212 19.04 -1.54 -23.14
C ARG A 212 18.32 -2.65 -23.91
N ALA A 213 18.08 -2.45 -25.21
CA ALA A 213 17.45 -3.44 -26.09
C ALA A 213 18.46 -4.18 -26.98
N ARG A 214 19.73 -4.21 -26.60
CA ARG A 214 20.79 -5.01 -27.21
C ARG A 214 21.54 -5.77 -26.14
#